data_AF-A0A9W6JKW8-F1
#
_entry.id   AF-A0A9W6JKW8-F1
#
_cell.length_a   1.000
_cell.length_b   1.000
_cell.length_c   1.000
_cell.angle_alpha   90.00
_cell.angle_beta   90.00
_cell.angle_gamma   90.00
#
_symmetry.space_group_name_H-M   'P 1'
#
loop_
_entity.id
_entity.type
_entity.pdbx_description
1 polymer ?
#
loop_
_entity_poly.entity_id
_entity_poly.type
_entity_poly.pdbx_seq_one_letter_code
_entity_poly.pdbx_strand_id
1 'polypeptide(L)'
;MDILSEIWAGLRPHVVETAVVIGAAAMAFAAAKALEALKTIKDRELALSLYRTIENGLKAIIARRALAGADLGPATTGAIVREVIDFAKDNNPAAVTKLGQSDDALHEKVLARLPEAKAAVVEAAAKLADAK
;
A
#
# COMPACT_ATOMS: atom_id res chain seq x y z
N MET A 1 -7.40 -48.52 47.16
CA MET A 1 -6.89 -47.50 46.22
C MET A 1 -7.89 -47.40 45.09
N ASP A 2 -8.31 -46.20 44.75
CA ASP A 2 -9.39 -45.96 43.77
C ASP A 2 -8.87 -46.23 42.36
N ILE A 3 -9.47 -47.17 41.63
CA ILE A 3 -9.06 -47.54 40.25
C ILE A 3 -9.01 -46.32 39.32
N LEU A 4 -9.85 -45.32 39.59
CA LEU A 4 -9.87 -44.06 38.86
C LEU A 4 -8.58 -43.24 39.03
N SER A 5 -7.91 -43.28 40.19
CA SER A 5 -6.69 -42.51 40.41
C SER A 5 -5.45 -43.15 39.76
N GLU A 6 -5.39 -44.48 39.67
CA GLU A 6 -4.35 -45.20 38.92
C GLU A 6 -4.49 -45.02 37.41
N ILE A 7 -5.71 -45.13 36.88
CA ILE A 7 -6.00 -44.84 35.47
C ILE A 7 -5.60 -43.40 35.13
N TRP A 8 -5.90 -42.46 36.04
CA TRP A 8 -5.59 -41.06 35.81
C TRP A 8 -4.11 -40.73 35.94
N ALA A 9 -3.37 -41.43 36.81
CA ALA A 9 -1.92 -41.33 36.89
C ALA A 9 -1.22 -41.86 35.62
N GLY A 10 -1.76 -42.91 35.00
CA GLY A 10 -1.25 -43.48 33.74
C GLY A 10 -1.54 -42.62 32.50
N LEU A 11 -2.71 -41.96 32.45
CA LEU A 11 -3.09 -41.08 31.33
C LEU A 11 -2.47 -39.67 31.40
N ARG A 12 -2.10 -39.20 32.60
CA ARG A 12 -1.55 -37.86 32.84
C ARG A 12 -0.42 -37.45 31.87
N PRO A 13 0.63 -38.25 31.64
CA PRO A 13 1.72 -37.84 30.74
C PRO A 13 1.22 -37.61 29.31
N HIS A 14 0.33 -38.44 28.77
CA HIS A 14 -0.20 -38.28 27.42
C HIS A 14 -1.15 -37.09 27.29
N VAL A 15 -1.97 -36.82 28.30
CA VAL A 15 -2.85 -35.63 28.31
C VAL A 15 -2.02 -34.35 28.36
N VAL A 16 -0.93 -34.34 29.13
CA VAL A 16 -0.01 -33.19 29.20
C VAL A 16 0.71 -32.98 27.88
N GLU A 17 1.26 -34.04 27.27
CA GLU A 17 1.90 -33.96 25.95
C GLU A 17 0.94 -33.44 24.87
N THR A 18 -0.27 -33.98 24.84
CA THR A 18 -1.29 -33.57 23.87
C THR A 18 -1.71 -32.11 24.10
N ALA A 19 -1.87 -31.69 25.36
CA ALA A 19 -2.20 -30.31 25.70
C ALA A 19 -1.08 -29.33 25.32
N VAL A 20 0.19 -29.71 25.46
CA VAL A 20 1.34 -28.90 25.05
C VAL A 20 1.39 -28.75 23.54
N VAL A 21 1.18 -29.84 22.78
CA VAL A 21 1.17 -29.81 21.32
C VAL A 21 0.00 -28.98 20.79
N ILE A 22 -1.20 -29.16 21.33
CA ILE A 22 -2.38 -28.37 20.95
C ILE A 22 -2.18 -26.89 21.32
N GLY A 23 -1.62 -26.61 22.50
CA GLY A 23 -1.33 -25.24 22.93
C GLY A 23 -0.31 -24.54 22.03
N ALA A 24 0.75 -25.24 21.63
CA ALA A 24 1.76 -24.71 20.71
C ALA A 24 1.17 -24.45 19.31
N ALA A 25 0.33 -25.36 18.81
CA ALA A 25 -0.35 -25.19 17.52
C ALA A 25 -1.32 -23.99 17.53
N ALA A 26 -2.07 -23.80 18.62
CA ALA A 26 -2.98 -22.66 18.77
C ALA A 26 -2.23 -21.32 18.80
N MET A 27 -1.09 -21.26 19.49
CA MET A 27 -0.21 -20.08 19.51
C MET A 27 0.36 -19.76 18.13
N ALA A 28 0.82 -20.77 17.39
CA ALA A 28 1.32 -20.59 16.04
C ALA A 28 0.24 -20.06 15.07
N PHE A 29 -0.99 -20.57 15.19
CA PHE A 29 -2.12 -20.10 14.40
C PHE A 29 -2.51 -18.65 14.73
N ALA A 30 -2.54 -18.29 16.03
CA ALA A 30 -2.81 -16.93 16.46
C ALA A 30 -1.74 -15.94 15.98
N ALA A 31 -0.46 -16.33 16.05
CA ALA A 31 0.65 -15.54 15.53
C ALA A 31 0.56 -15.34 14.01
N ALA A 32 0.19 -16.39 13.25
CA ALA A 32 -0.02 -16.29 11.82
C ALA A 32 -1.15 -15.32 11.47
N LYS A 33 -2.29 -15.38 12.19
CA LYS A 33 -3.42 -14.46 11.98
C LYS A 33 -3.10 -13.01 12.37
N ALA A 34 -2.34 -12.80 13.44
CA ALA A 34 -1.85 -11.48 13.81
C ALA A 34 -0.88 -10.91 12.76
N LEU A 35 0.01 -11.74 12.22
CA LEU A 35 0.94 -11.34 11.16
C LEU A 35 0.21 -11.01 9.86
N GLU A 36 -0.82 -11.78 9.50
CA GLU A 36 -1.68 -11.54 8.33
C GLU A 36 -2.44 -10.21 8.46
N ALA A 37 -2.97 -9.91 9.66
CA ALA A 37 -3.62 -8.63 9.96
C ALA A 37 -2.63 -7.45 9.89
N LEU A 38 -1.44 -7.60 10.48
CA LEU A 38 -0.38 -6.59 10.44
C LEU A 38 0.11 -6.33 9.01
N LYS A 39 0.26 -7.39 8.21
CA LYS A 39 0.62 -7.29 6.80
C LYS A 39 -0.45 -6.52 6.01
N THR A 40 -1.73 -6.83 6.24
CA THR A 40 -2.85 -6.13 5.59
C THR A 40 -2.87 -4.63 5.92
N ILE A 41 -2.64 -4.27 7.18
CA ILE A 41 -2.55 -2.86 7.61
C ILE A 41 -1.34 -2.17 6.95
N LYS A 42 -0.18 -2.81 6.97
CA LYS A 42 1.05 -2.28 6.38
C LYS A 42 0.94 -2.12 4.86
N ASP A 43 0.34 -3.07 4.17
CA ASP A 43 0.10 -3.01 2.73
C ASP A 43 -0.87 -1.87 2.40
N ARG A 44 -1.87 -1.62 3.25
CA ARG A 44 -2.76 -0.47 3.12
C ARG A 44 -2.03 0.86 3.29
N GLU A 45 -1.16 0.98 4.29
CA GLU A 45 -0.35 2.19 4.49
C GLU A 45 0.63 2.43 3.34
N LEU A 46 1.28 1.36 2.84
CA LEU A 46 2.15 1.42 1.67
C LEU A 46 1.37 1.85 0.43
N ALA A 47 0.16 1.32 0.23
CA ALA A 47 -0.69 1.68 -0.91
C ALA A 47 -1.12 3.15 -0.85
N LEU A 48 -1.51 3.64 0.34
CA LEU A 48 -1.83 5.06 0.55
C LEU A 48 -0.62 5.96 0.35
N SER A 49 0.56 5.52 0.79
CA SER A 49 1.81 6.25 0.59
C SER A 49 2.16 6.36 -0.89
N LEU A 50 2.12 5.26 -1.63
CA LEU A 50 2.35 5.24 -3.08
C LEU A 50 1.35 6.14 -3.81
N TYR A 51 0.10 6.07 -3.41
CA TYR A 51 -0.98 6.88 -3.96
C TYR A 51 -0.71 8.39 -3.80
N ARG A 52 -0.33 8.82 -2.58
CA ARG A 52 0.06 10.21 -2.31
C ARG A 52 1.30 10.63 -3.10
N THR A 53 2.28 9.75 -3.26
CA THR A 53 3.48 10.03 -4.08
C THR A 53 3.09 10.29 -5.53
N ILE A 54 2.22 9.47 -6.11
CA ILE A 54 1.73 9.63 -7.49
C ILE A 54 0.96 10.96 -7.64
N GLU A 55 0.05 11.28 -6.71
CA GLU A 55 -0.69 12.54 -6.76
C GLU A 55 0.21 13.77 -6.67
N ASN A 56 1.19 13.74 -5.77
CA ASN A 56 2.14 14.85 -5.60
C ASN A 56 3.04 14.99 -6.84
N GLY A 57 3.50 13.88 -7.41
CA GLY A 57 4.25 13.87 -8.66
C GLY A 57 3.44 14.47 -9.80
N LEU A 58 2.18 14.05 -9.95
CA LEU A 58 1.25 14.59 -10.96
C LEU A 58 1.07 16.11 -10.82
N LYS A 59 0.71 16.58 -9.62
CA LYS A 59 0.51 18.02 -9.36
C LYS A 59 1.78 18.82 -9.64
N ALA A 60 2.94 18.35 -9.19
CA ALA A 60 4.21 19.05 -9.37
C ALA A 60 4.63 19.12 -10.85
N ILE A 61 4.51 18.01 -11.60
CA ILE A 61 4.88 17.95 -13.01
C ILE A 61 3.91 18.79 -13.86
N ILE A 62 2.60 18.67 -13.62
CA ILE A 62 1.58 19.46 -14.32
C ILE A 62 1.75 20.95 -14.03
N ALA A 63 1.92 21.34 -12.76
CA ALA A 63 2.11 22.74 -12.38
C ALA A 63 3.38 23.34 -13.00
N ARG A 64 4.50 22.60 -12.98
CA ARG A 64 5.76 23.03 -13.62
C ARG A 64 5.59 23.26 -15.12
N ARG A 65 4.87 22.36 -15.80
CA ARG A 65 4.58 22.47 -17.24
C ARG A 65 3.63 23.63 -17.54
N ALA A 66 2.59 23.81 -16.72
CA ALA A 66 1.68 24.94 -16.84
C ALA A 66 2.40 26.30 -16.64
N LEU A 67 3.30 26.39 -15.66
CA LEU A 67 4.14 27.58 -15.44
C LEU A 67 5.11 27.85 -16.59
N ALA A 68 5.60 26.80 -17.25
CA ALA A 68 6.43 26.90 -18.44
C ALA A 68 5.64 27.22 -19.73
N GLY A 69 4.31 27.41 -19.63
CA GLY A 69 3.44 27.67 -20.79
C GLY A 69 3.25 26.47 -21.71
N ALA A 70 3.55 25.26 -21.25
CA ALA A 70 3.38 24.05 -22.04
C ALA A 70 1.90 23.65 -22.15
N ASP A 71 1.50 23.21 -23.33
CA ASP A 71 0.17 22.62 -23.55
C ASP A 71 0.05 21.33 -22.72
N LEU A 72 -1.08 21.16 -22.02
CA LEU A 72 -1.41 19.98 -21.21
C LEU A 72 -2.31 18.99 -21.98
N GLY A 73 -2.25 19.04 -23.30
CA GLY A 73 -3.01 18.21 -24.21
C GLY A 73 -2.64 16.71 -24.21
N PRO A 74 -3.28 15.94 -25.11
CA PRO A 74 -3.04 14.50 -25.26
C PRO A 74 -1.58 14.16 -25.61
N ALA A 75 -0.92 15.00 -26.41
CA ALA A 75 0.46 14.79 -26.87
C ALA A 75 1.49 14.75 -25.72
N THR A 76 1.27 15.53 -24.67
CA THR A 76 2.15 15.59 -23.49
C THR A 76 1.76 14.61 -22.39
N THR A 77 0.58 14.00 -22.50
CA THR A 77 0.03 13.11 -21.46
C THR A 77 0.91 11.87 -21.26
N GLY A 78 1.42 11.25 -22.34
CA GLY A 78 2.34 10.11 -22.23
C GLY A 78 3.65 10.47 -21.52
N ALA A 79 4.19 11.67 -21.77
CA ALA A 79 5.42 12.14 -21.11
C ALA A 79 5.19 12.42 -19.61
N ILE A 80 4.07 13.05 -19.26
CA ILE A 80 3.69 13.29 -17.86
C ILE A 80 3.54 11.96 -17.12
N VAL A 81 2.87 10.97 -17.72
CA VAL A 81 2.68 9.67 -17.09
C VAL A 81 4.02 8.98 -16.84
N ARG A 82 4.93 8.99 -17.82
CA ARG A 82 6.28 8.41 -17.67
C ARG A 82 7.07 9.11 -16.56
N GLU A 83 7.12 10.44 -16.56
CA GLU A 83 7.83 11.21 -15.53
C GLU A 83 7.27 10.96 -14.12
N VAL A 84 5.95 10.78 -13.98
CA VAL A 84 5.33 10.45 -12.68
C VAL A 84 5.66 9.03 -12.23
N ILE A 85 5.72 8.06 -13.16
CA ILE A 85 6.14 6.69 -12.84
C ILE A 85 7.58 6.70 -12.33
N ASP A 86 8.48 7.39 -13.03
CA ASP A 86 9.89 7.53 -12.62
C ASP A 86 9.97 8.23 -11.26
N PHE A 87 9.22 9.32 -11.07
CA PHE A 87 9.12 10.01 -9.79
C PHE A 87 8.62 9.08 -8.66
N ALA A 88 7.62 8.25 -8.90
CA ALA A 88 7.08 7.32 -7.90
C ALA A 88 8.08 6.22 -7.53
N LYS A 89 8.85 5.72 -8.50
CA LYS A 89 9.94 4.75 -8.28
C LYS A 89 11.07 5.34 -7.45
N ASP A 90 11.47 6.57 -7.76
CA ASP A 90 12.58 7.24 -7.06
C ASP A 90 12.20 7.68 -5.64
N ASN A 91 10.98 8.19 -5.46
CA ASN A 91 10.55 8.78 -4.19
C ASN A 91 9.79 7.81 -3.28
N ASN A 92 9.33 6.66 -3.80
CA ASN A 92 8.69 5.62 -3.00
C ASN A 92 9.03 4.18 -3.44
N PRO A 93 10.33 3.83 -3.55
CA PRO A 93 10.76 2.51 -4.02
C PRO A 93 10.25 1.40 -3.11
N ALA A 94 10.17 1.65 -1.80
CA ALA A 94 9.72 0.67 -0.82
C ALA A 94 8.26 0.24 -1.06
N ALA A 95 7.36 1.16 -1.42
CA ALA A 95 5.98 0.82 -1.72
C ALA A 95 5.86 0.13 -3.09
N VAL A 96 6.61 0.59 -4.11
CA VAL A 96 6.64 -0.05 -5.43
C VAL A 96 7.07 -1.52 -5.33
N THR A 97 8.19 -1.80 -4.65
CA THR A 97 8.71 -3.16 -4.50
C THR A 97 7.84 -4.04 -3.59
N LYS A 98 7.41 -3.53 -2.43
CA LYS A 98 6.66 -4.35 -1.46
C LYS A 98 5.23 -4.66 -1.91
N LEU A 99 4.61 -3.77 -2.68
CA LEU A 99 3.29 -3.99 -3.27
C LEU A 99 3.34 -4.68 -4.63
N GLY A 100 4.53 -5.09 -5.10
CA GLY A 100 4.71 -5.79 -6.38
C GLY A 100 4.19 -5.00 -7.59
N GLN A 101 4.35 -3.67 -7.59
CA GLN A 101 3.82 -2.81 -8.65
C GLN A 101 4.67 -2.94 -9.91
N SER A 102 4.09 -3.48 -10.98
CA SER A 102 4.69 -3.43 -12.31
C SER A 102 4.56 -2.04 -12.91
N ASP A 103 5.35 -1.77 -13.95
CA ASP A 103 5.29 -0.50 -14.70
C ASP A 103 3.89 -0.28 -15.30
N ASP A 104 3.25 -1.33 -15.81
CA ASP A 104 1.88 -1.26 -16.33
C ASP A 104 0.86 -0.92 -15.22
N ALA A 105 1.01 -1.51 -14.03
CA ALA A 105 0.13 -1.22 -12.90
C ALA A 105 0.30 0.22 -12.40
N LEU A 106 1.52 0.75 -12.40
CA LEU A 106 1.78 2.16 -12.10
C LEU A 106 1.21 3.06 -13.20
N HIS A 107 1.36 2.68 -14.46
CA HIS A 107 0.83 3.42 -15.61
C HIS A 107 -0.69 3.58 -15.54
N GLU A 108 -1.43 2.50 -15.25
CA GLU A 108 -2.89 2.55 -15.04
C GLU A 108 -3.28 3.45 -13.87
N LYS A 109 -2.58 3.34 -12.73
CA LYS A 109 -2.86 4.18 -11.54
C LYS A 109 -2.64 5.67 -11.80
N VAL A 110 -1.58 6.00 -12.54
CA VAL A 110 -1.27 7.39 -12.91
C VAL A 110 -2.32 7.91 -13.90
N LEU A 111 -2.68 7.13 -14.92
CA LEU A 111 -3.72 7.51 -15.88
C LEU A 111 -5.08 7.74 -15.22
N ALA A 112 -5.47 6.88 -14.27
CA ALA A 112 -6.72 7.02 -13.55
C ALA A 112 -6.83 8.34 -12.75
N ARG A 113 -5.69 8.89 -12.31
CA ARG A 113 -5.63 10.10 -11.47
C ARG A 113 -5.22 11.36 -12.20
N LEU A 114 -4.76 11.23 -13.44
CA LEU A 114 -4.39 12.35 -14.27
C LEU A 114 -5.52 13.39 -14.47
N PRO A 115 -6.80 13.01 -14.70
CA PRO A 115 -7.89 13.97 -14.86
C PRO A 115 -8.12 14.83 -13.61
N GLU A 116 -8.14 14.19 -12.44
CA GLU A 116 -8.31 14.86 -11.14
C GLU A 116 -7.14 15.82 -10.85
N ALA A 117 -5.90 15.39 -11.13
CA ALA A 117 -4.73 16.23 -10.93
C ALA A 117 -4.71 17.44 -11.88
N LYS A 118 -5.12 17.27 -13.15
CA LYS A 118 -5.26 18.38 -14.10
C LYS A 118 -6.31 19.39 -13.62
N ALA A 119 -7.48 18.93 -13.20
CA ALA A 119 -8.55 19.78 -12.69
C ALA A 119 -8.10 20.58 -11.45
N ALA A 120 -7.42 19.92 -10.50
CA ALA A 120 -6.93 20.57 -9.28
C ALA A 120 -5.90 21.68 -9.56
N VAL A 121 -5.00 21.50 -10.54
CA VAL A 121 -4.03 22.52 -10.90
C VAL A 121 -4.70 23.71 -11.61
N VAL A 122 -5.66 23.46 -12.50
CA VAL A 122 -6.43 24.52 -13.17
C VAL A 122 -7.25 25.33 -12.17
N GLU A 123 -7.93 24.68 -11.24
CA GLU A 123 -8.70 25.34 -10.18
C GLU A 123 -7.80 26.17 -9.25
N ALA A 124 -6.63 25.63 -8.86
CA ALA A 124 -5.65 26.36 -8.06
C ALA A 124 -5.11 27.59 -8.80
N ALA A 125 -4.82 27.47 -10.10
CA ALA A 125 -4.37 28.57 -10.93
C ALA A 125 -5.45 29.67 -11.07
N ALA A 126 -6.72 29.29 -11.22
CA ALA A 126 -7.85 30.23 -11.28
C ALA A 126 -8.01 31.00 -9.96
N LYS A 127 -7.97 30.30 -8.81
CA LYS A 127 -8.02 30.93 -7.48
C LYS A 127 -6.87 31.90 -7.22
N LEU A 128 -5.67 31.57 -7.72
CA LEU A 128 -4.50 32.44 -7.64
C LEU A 128 -4.61 33.69 -8.53
N ALA A 129 -5.32 33.60 -9.66
CA ALA A 129 -5.60 34.73 -10.52
C ALA A 129 -6.65 35.66 -9.91
N ASP A 130 -7.69 35.11 -9.26
CA ASP A 130 -8.75 35.88 -8.58
C ASP A 130 -8.29 36.54 -7.27
N ALA A 131 -7.18 36.05 -6.67
CA ALA A 131 -6.60 36.60 -5.45
C ALA A 131 -5.60 37.76 -5.69
N LYS A 132 -5.36 38.15 -6.94
CA LYS A 132 -4.54 39.30 -7.33
C LYS A 132 -5.42 40.49 -7.73
#